data_AF-F5H579-F1
#
_entry.id   AF-F5H579-F1
#
_cell.length_a   1.000
_cell.length_b   1.000
_cell.length_c   1.000
_cell.angle_alpha   90.00
_cell.angle_beta   90.00
_cell.angle_gamma   90.00
#
_symmetry.space_group_name_H-M   'P 1'
#
loop_
_entity.id
_entity.type
_entity.pdbx_description
1 polymer ?
#
loop_
_entity_poly.entity_id
_entity_poly.type
_entity_poly.pdbx_seq_one_letter_code
_entity_poly.pdbx_strand_id
1 'polypeptide(L)'
;MEGAVLEAGGARCFCRFGCELSKYENPGYSSPRSDYFKNYMIIITQNRMSFLANMFHTMDFNFVSRYSCGPTVYDHAHLGHACSYVRFDIIRRILTKVFGCSIVMVMGITDVDDKIIKRANEMNISPASLASLYEEDFKQDMAALKVLPPTVYLRVTENIPQIISFIEGIIARGNAYSTAK
;
A
#
# COMPACT_ATOMS: atom_id res chain seq x y z
N MET A 1 15.52 -24.37 -41.97
CA MET A 1 14.31 -23.68 -42.45
C MET A 1 13.13 -24.46 -41.91
N GLU A 2 12.79 -24.28 -40.65
CA GLU A 2 12.10 -23.13 -40.03
C GLU A 2 10.58 -23.22 -40.16
N GLY A 3 9.93 -23.01 -39.02
CA GLY A 3 8.48 -22.98 -38.85
C GLY A 3 8.09 -23.28 -37.40
N ALA A 4 8.60 -22.49 -36.45
CA ALA A 4 8.29 -22.61 -35.03
C ALA A 4 6.88 -22.07 -34.74
N VAL A 5 6.07 -22.85 -34.01
CA VAL A 5 4.86 -22.39 -33.31
C VAL A 5 5.16 -22.49 -31.83
N LEU A 6 5.20 -21.34 -31.16
CA LEU A 6 5.51 -21.18 -29.74
C LEU A 6 4.34 -21.66 -28.88
N GLU A 7 4.62 -22.60 -27.98
CA GLU A 7 3.72 -23.04 -26.92
C GLU A 7 3.60 -21.99 -25.81
N ALA A 8 2.36 -21.60 -25.49
CA ALA A 8 2.04 -20.84 -24.29
C ALA A 8 1.99 -21.80 -23.08
N GLY A 9 3.16 -22.15 -22.56
CA GLY A 9 3.33 -22.92 -21.34
C GLY A 9 2.96 -22.12 -20.09
N GLY A 10 2.08 -22.69 -19.26
CA GLY A 10 1.50 -22.06 -18.09
C GLY A 10 2.49 -21.64 -16.99
N ALA A 11 2.27 -20.45 -16.44
CA ALA A 11 2.87 -20.04 -15.17
C ALA A 11 1.95 -20.47 -14.02
N ARG A 12 2.35 -21.55 -13.34
CA ARG A 12 1.82 -21.92 -12.02
C ARG A 12 2.11 -20.78 -11.05
N CYS A 13 1.06 -20.19 -10.49
CA CYS A 13 1.15 -19.24 -9.39
C CYS A 13 1.61 -19.99 -8.13
N PHE A 14 2.92 -19.99 -7.88
CA PHE A 14 3.48 -20.48 -6.62
C PHE A 14 3.56 -19.30 -5.64
N CYS A 15 2.49 -19.12 -4.86
CA CYS A 15 2.56 -18.33 -3.64
C CYS A 15 3.32 -19.16 -2.60
N ARG A 16 4.63 -18.92 -2.46
CA ARG A 16 5.41 -19.42 -1.33
C ARG A 16 5.89 -18.22 -0.50
N PHE A 17 5.09 -17.88 0.50
CA PHE A 17 5.57 -17.15 1.67
C PHE A 17 6.70 -17.97 2.30
N GLY A 18 7.88 -17.37 2.46
CA GLY A 18 9.06 -18.04 3.01
C GLY A 18 10.25 -17.09 3.10
N CYS A 19 10.47 -16.61 4.31
CA CYS A 19 11.67 -15.95 4.84
C CYS A 19 12.99 -16.58 4.39
N GLU A 20 14.01 -15.77 4.05
CA GLU A 20 15.41 -15.88 4.51
C GLU A 20 16.34 -14.93 3.74
N LEU A 21 17.38 -14.43 4.44
CA LEU A 21 18.47 -13.49 4.08
C LEU A 21 18.41 -12.27 5.03
N SER A 22 18.80 -12.40 6.30
CA SER A 22 20.11 -12.85 6.78
C SER A 22 21.24 -12.00 6.17
N LYS A 23 21.85 -11.20 7.07
CA LYS A 23 23.23 -10.69 7.03
C LYS A 23 23.48 -9.49 6.12
N TYR A 24 23.21 -8.29 6.64
CA TYR A 24 23.98 -7.10 6.27
C TYR A 24 24.86 -6.70 7.45
N GLU A 25 26.10 -7.19 7.39
CA GLU A 25 27.27 -6.50 7.92
C GLU A 25 27.52 -5.24 7.05
N ASN A 26 27.74 -4.10 7.70
CA ASN A 26 28.62 -3.04 7.18
C ASN A 26 30.05 -3.37 7.67
N PRO A 27 31.17 -2.83 7.15
CA PRO A 27 31.31 -1.69 6.21
C PRO A 27 32.39 -1.88 5.11
N GLY A 28 32.31 -1.12 4.01
CA GLY A 28 33.53 -0.73 3.27
C GLY A 28 34.01 -1.56 2.07
N TYR A 29 33.16 -2.25 1.31
CA TYR A 29 33.59 -2.80 0.02
C TYR A 29 32.46 -2.85 -1.02
N SER A 30 32.77 -2.40 -2.23
CA SER A 30 31.88 -2.39 -3.39
C SER A 30 31.90 -3.75 -4.09
N SER A 31 30.74 -4.33 -4.36
CA SER A 31 30.61 -5.43 -5.34
C SER A 31 29.59 -5.06 -6.41
N PRO A 32 29.96 -5.12 -7.70
CA PRO A 32 29.02 -4.93 -8.80
C PRO A 32 28.29 -6.26 -9.07
N ARG A 33 26.99 -6.15 -9.41
CA ARG A 33 26.06 -7.20 -9.87
C ARG A 33 25.29 -7.97 -8.78
N SER A 34 24.19 -7.34 -8.36
CA SER A 34 22.87 -8.00 -8.30
C SER A 34 21.86 -7.09 -9.02
N ASP A 35 22.15 -6.83 -10.30
CA ASP A 35 21.20 -6.24 -11.23
C ASP A 35 20.02 -7.22 -11.42
N TYR A 36 18.81 -6.69 -11.64
CA TYR A 36 17.52 -7.35 -11.97
C TYR A 36 16.36 -7.32 -10.95
N PHE A 37 16.46 -6.61 -9.82
CA PHE A 37 15.28 -6.20 -9.04
C PHE A 37 15.31 -4.71 -8.69
N LYS A 38 15.37 -3.83 -9.70
CA LYS A 38 15.01 -2.42 -9.50
C LYS A 38 13.49 -2.28 -9.61
N ASN A 39 12.79 -2.76 -8.58
CA ASN A 39 11.38 -2.44 -8.38
C ASN A 39 11.32 -0.97 -7.93
N TYR A 40 11.08 -0.06 -8.86
CA TYR A 40 10.89 1.34 -8.54
C TYR A 40 9.56 1.51 -7.80
N MET A 41 9.62 1.65 -6.48
CA MET A 41 8.46 2.01 -5.65
C MET A 41 8.18 3.50 -5.84
N ILE A 42 7.12 3.80 -6.58
CA ILE A 42 6.66 5.17 -6.75
C ILE A 42 5.76 5.52 -5.56
N ILE A 43 6.36 6.10 -4.52
CA ILE A 43 5.61 6.66 -3.39
C ILE A 43 5.06 8.02 -3.80
N ILE A 44 3.80 8.06 -4.26
CA ILE A 44 3.07 9.33 -4.41
C ILE A 44 2.47 9.66 -3.05
N THR A 45 3.21 10.41 -2.23
CA THR A 45 2.70 10.94 -0.97
C THR A 45 1.69 12.05 -1.23
N GLN A 46 0.69 12.14 -0.36
CA GLN A 46 -0.47 13.04 -0.47
C GLN A 46 -0.11 14.55 -0.43
N ASN A 47 1.17 14.91 -0.30
CA ASN A 47 1.65 16.29 -0.16
C ASN A 47 2.70 16.76 -1.20
N ARG A 48 3.14 15.94 -2.17
CA ARG A 48 3.94 16.45 -3.28
C ARG A 48 3.58 15.79 -4.61
N MET A 49 2.92 16.60 -5.45
CA MET A 49 2.64 16.33 -6.85
C MET A 49 3.90 16.51 -7.72
N SER A 50 5.06 16.06 -7.25
CA SER A 50 6.31 16.04 -8.04
C SER A 50 6.36 14.86 -9.02
N PHE A 51 5.24 14.15 -9.19
CA PHE A 51 5.12 12.95 -10.02
C PHE A 51 5.29 13.22 -11.51
N LEU A 52 4.91 14.41 -12.01
CA LEU A 52 4.99 14.70 -13.45
C LEU A 52 6.37 15.14 -13.92
N ALA A 53 7.22 15.70 -13.04
CA ALA A 53 8.48 16.30 -13.47
C ALA A 53 9.58 15.26 -13.78
N ASN A 54 9.54 14.09 -13.13
CA ASN A 54 10.60 13.07 -13.26
C ASN A 54 10.21 11.83 -14.07
N MET A 55 9.00 11.77 -14.64
CA MET A 55 8.52 10.58 -15.37
C MET A 55 9.09 10.47 -16.79
N PHE A 56 9.74 11.51 -17.32
CA PHE A 56 10.19 11.55 -18.71
C PHE A 56 11.60 10.98 -18.97
N HIS A 57 12.34 10.59 -17.93
CA HIS A 57 13.60 9.86 -18.12
C HIS A 57 13.34 8.35 -18.12
N THR A 58 13.00 7.83 -19.30
CA THR A 58 13.29 6.46 -19.77
C THR A 58 13.43 5.41 -18.67
N MET A 59 12.30 4.91 -18.14
CA MET A 59 12.29 3.70 -17.34
C MET A 59 11.16 2.80 -17.81
N ASP A 60 11.49 1.54 -18.12
CA ASP A 60 10.53 0.49 -18.44
C ASP A 60 9.68 0.20 -17.19
N PHE A 61 8.60 0.94 -16.99
CA PHE A 61 7.67 0.74 -15.90
C PHE A 61 6.76 -0.47 -16.16
N ASN A 62 7.34 -1.67 -16.22
CA ASN A 62 6.53 -2.88 -16.30
C ASN A 62 5.73 -3.10 -14.99
N PHE A 63 6.27 -2.66 -13.85
CA PHE A 63 5.68 -2.85 -12.53
C PHE A 63 5.83 -1.63 -11.63
N VAL A 64 4.73 -1.22 -10.98
CA VAL A 64 4.69 -0.08 -10.03
C VAL A 64 3.97 -0.52 -8.76
N SER A 65 4.64 -0.42 -7.61
CA SER A 65 4.00 -0.54 -6.31
C SER A 65 3.60 0.83 -5.78
N ARG A 66 2.38 0.96 -5.26
CA ARG A 66 1.85 2.21 -4.71
C ARG A 66 1.12 1.97 -3.39
N TYR A 67 1.45 2.76 -2.39
CA TYR A 67 0.69 2.88 -1.16
C TYR A 67 -0.25 4.10 -1.20
N SER A 68 -1.44 3.96 -0.61
CA SER A 68 -2.36 5.07 -0.33
C SER A 68 -2.83 4.98 1.12
N CYS A 69 -2.82 6.10 1.82
CA CYS A 69 -3.56 6.20 3.08
C CYS A 69 -5.05 6.02 2.76
N GLY A 70 -5.73 5.15 3.51
CA GLY A 70 -7.17 5.02 3.51
C GLY A 70 -7.81 5.81 4.67
N PRO A 71 -9.13 5.64 4.89
CA PRO A 71 -9.85 6.37 5.92
C PRO A 71 -9.59 5.82 7.33
N THR A 72 -9.82 6.67 8.32
CA THR A 72 -10.13 6.22 9.69
C THR A 72 -11.63 5.93 9.74
N VAL A 73 -12.00 4.67 9.99
CA VAL A 73 -13.38 4.16 9.84
C VAL A 73 -14.23 4.43 11.08
N TYR A 74 -14.43 5.71 11.39
CA TYR A 74 -15.29 6.14 12.51
C TYR A 74 -16.59 6.84 12.08
N ASP A 75 -16.69 7.24 10.81
CA ASP A 75 -17.83 7.97 10.24
C ASP A 75 -17.88 7.79 8.71
N HIS A 76 -18.95 8.25 8.07
CA HIS A 76 -19.14 8.19 6.62
C HIS A 76 -18.10 9.00 5.84
N ALA A 77 -17.82 8.58 4.61
CA ALA A 77 -16.86 9.27 3.76
C ALA A 77 -17.43 10.60 3.22
N HIS A 78 -16.80 11.72 3.56
CA HIS A 78 -17.16 13.03 2.99
C HIS A 78 -16.51 13.27 1.61
N LEU A 79 -16.94 14.32 0.89
CA LEU A 79 -16.43 14.68 -0.44
C LEU A 79 -14.90 14.87 -0.53
N GLY A 80 -14.23 15.25 0.56
CA GLY A 80 -12.76 15.34 0.60
C GLY A 80 -12.07 13.98 0.38
N HIS A 81 -12.67 12.90 0.90
CA HIS A 81 -12.22 11.54 0.69
C HIS A 81 -12.44 11.13 -0.77
N ALA A 82 -13.67 11.31 -1.27
CA ALA A 82 -14.03 11.04 -2.65
C ALA A 82 -13.07 11.71 -3.64
N CYS A 83 -12.81 13.01 -3.49
CA CYS A 83 -11.87 13.75 -4.33
C CYS A 83 -10.47 13.13 -4.35
N SER A 84 -9.98 12.68 -3.20
CA SER A 84 -8.63 12.12 -3.07
C SER A 84 -8.53 10.76 -3.77
N TYR A 85 -9.48 9.86 -3.52
CA TYR A 85 -9.46 8.51 -4.09
C TYR A 85 -9.74 8.51 -5.59
N VAL A 86 -10.62 9.39 -6.08
CA VAL A 86 -10.85 9.57 -7.53
C VAL A 86 -9.59 10.08 -8.23
N ARG A 87 -8.85 11.04 -7.65
CA ARG A 87 -7.57 11.50 -8.21
C ARG A 87 -6.55 10.36 -8.31
N PHE A 88 -6.46 9.53 -7.29
CA PHE A 88 -5.55 8.38 -7.28
C PHE A 88 -5.96 7.31 -8.31
N ASP A 89 -7.27 7.09 -8.48
CA ASP A 89 -7.80 6.19 -9.50
C ASP A 89 -7.51 6.70 -10.92
N ILE A 90 -7.64 8.00 -11.17
CA ILE A 90 -7.27 8.61 -12.46
C ILE A 90 -5.79 8.37 -12.76
N ILE A 91 -4.90 8.60 -11.80
CA ILE A 91 -3.46 8.34 -11.96
C ILE A 91 -3.21 6.85 -12.26
N ARG A 92 -3.85 5.94 -11.52
CA ARG A 92 -3.75 4.49 -11.74
C ARG A 92 -4.21 4.11 -13.15
N ARG A 93 -5.32 4.70 -13.63
CA ARG A 93 -5.86 4.44 -14.97
C ARG A 93 -4.95 4.97 -16.07
N ILE A 94 -4.34 6.14 -15.88
CA ILE A 94 -3.37 6.69 -16.83
C ILE A 94 -2.16 5.76 -16.94
N LEU A 95 -1.57 5.37 -15.80
CA LEU A 95 -0.41 4.48 -15.76
C LEU A 95 -0.70 3.11 -16.38
N THR A 96 -1.88 2.53 -16.10
CA THR A 96 -2.25 1.21 -16.66
C THR A 96 -2.64 1.26 -18.13
N LYS A 97 -3.48 2.23 -18.55
CA LYS A 97 -4.05 2.27 -19.90
C LYS A 97 -3.19 2.99 -20.93
N VAL A 98 -2.44 4.03 -20.51
CA VAL A 98 -1.62 4.84 -21.44
C VAL A 98 -0.19 4.30 -21.47
N PHE A 99 0.37 3.95 -20.31
CA PHE A 99 1.76 3.52 -20.19
C PHE A 99 1.93 2.00 -20.08
N GLY A 100 0.84 1.22 -20.00
CA GLY A 100 0.92 -0.25 -19.95
C GLY A 100 1.51 -0.81 -18.66
N CYS A 101 1.56 -0.02 -17.58
CA CYS A 101 2.19 -0.43 -16.33
C CYS A 101 1.33 -1.41 -15.53
N SER A 102 1.91 -2.47 -14.98
CA SER A 102 1.24 -3.30 -13.98
C SER A 102 1.35 -2.63 -12.61
N ILE A 103 0.22 -2.42 -11.92
CA ILE A 103 0.20 -1.67 -10.65
C ILE A 103 -0.32 -2.54 -9.52
N VAL A 104 0.46 -2.65 -8.44
CA VAL A 104 0.00 -3.17 -7.15
C VAL A 104 -0.29 -2.01 -6.22
N MET A 105 -1.56 -1.85 -5.86
CA MET A 105 -2.01 -0.77 -4.98
C MET A 105 -2.35 -1.33 -3.60
N VAL A 106 -1.73 -0.78 -2.57
CA VAL A 106 -1.97 -1.13 -1.17
C VAL A 106 -2.64 0.06 -0.49
N MET A 107 -3.73 -0.19 0.25
CA MET A 107 -4.44 0.83 1.00
C MET A 107 -4.50 0.46 2.48
N GLY A 108 -4.00 1.33 3.35
CA GLY A 108 -4.14 1.17 4.80
C GLY A 108 -5.51 1.63 5.29
N ILE A 109 -6.22 0.82 6.06
CA ILE A 109 -7.46 1.18 6.75
C ILE A 109 -7.16 1.34 8.24
N THR A 110 -7.45 2.51 8.80
CA THR A 110 -7.26 2.76 10.23
C THR A 110 -8.52 2.36 10.98
N ASP A 111 -8.53 1.12 11.48
CA ASP A 111 -9.63 0.50 12.23
C ASP A 111 -9.43 0.53 13.76
N VAL A 112 -8.35 1.17 14.24
CA VAL A 112 -8.08 1.47 15.64
C VAL A 112 -7.63 2.92 15.77
N ASP A 113 -8.40 3.73 16.50
CA ASP A 113 -8.14 5.15 16.76
C ASP A 113 -8.99 5.62 17.95
N ASP A 114 -8.55 6.66 18.67
CA ASP A 114 -9.31 7.26 19.78
C ASP A 114 -10.69 7.76 19.32
N LYS A 115 -10.79 8.25 18.08
CA LYS A 115 -12.06 8.68 17.48
C LYS A 115 -13.05 7.52 17.32
N ILE A 116 -12.55 6.33 16.97
CA ILE A 116 -13.38 5.12 16.83
C ILE A 116 -13.90 4.72 18.22
N ILE A 117 -13.04 4.71 19.24
CA ILE A 117 -13.43 4.35 20.62
C ILE A 117 -14.50 5.32 21.14
N LYS A 118 -14.29 6.63 20.97
CA LYS A 118 -15.24 7.65 21.40
C LYS A 118 -16.60 7.46 20.71
N ARG A 119 -16.59 7.29 19.38
CA ARG A 119 -17.83 7.14 18.61
C ARG A 119 -18.58 5.85 18.93
N ALA A 120 -17.85 4.75 19.12
CA ALA A 120 -18.41 3.46 19.50
C ALA A 120 -19.14 3.55 20.86
N ASN A 121 -18.57 4.28 21.82
CA ASN A 121 -19.21 4.55 23.11
C ASN A 121 -20.46 5.43 22.97
N GLU A 122 -20.44 6.47 22.12
CA GLU A 122 -21.62 7.31 21.84
C GLU A 122 -22.78 6.49 21.25
N MET A 123 -22.45 5.51 20.39
CA MET A 123 -23.42 4.67 19.70
C MET A 123 -23.77 3.38 20.46
N ASN A 124 -23.15 3.13 21.62
CA ASN A 124 -23.29 1.89 22.40
C ASN A 124 -23.03 0.61 21.59
N ILE A 125 -22.04 0.62 20.70
CA ILE A 125 -21.61 -0.56 19.94
C ILE A 125 -20.12 -0.83 20.14
N SER A 126 -19.65 -2.02 19.77
CA SER A 126 -18.22 -2.33 19.89
C SER A 126 -17.39 -1.52 18.87
N PRO A 127 -16.16 -1.08 19.21
CA PRO A 127 -15.26 -0.40 18.26
C PRO A 127 -15.00 -1.20 16.98
N ALA A 128 -14.86 -2.53 17.10
CA ALA A 128 -14.65 -3.41 15.96
C ALA A 128 -15.87 -3.47 15.04
N SER A 129 -17.08 -3.50 15.60
CA SER A 129 -18.33 -3.46 14.85
C SER A 129 -18.51 -2.12 14.13
N LEU A 130 -18.18 -1.01 14.81
CA LEU A 130 -18.24 0.34 14.23
C LEU A 130 -17.25 0.48 13.06
N ALA A 131 -16.00 0.03 13.26
CA ALA A 131 -14.98 0.05 12.22
C ALA A 131 -15.39 -0.79 11.00
N SER A 132 -15.92 -2.00 11.22
CA SER A 132 -16.39 -2.87 10.13
C SER A 132 -17.54 -2.25 9.34
N LEU A 133 -18.49 -1.61 10.03
CA LEU A 133 -19.62 -0.92 9.43
C LEU A 133 -19.15 0.19 8.48
N TYR A 134 -18.34 1.12 8.99
CA TYR A 134 -17.87 2.26 8.19
C TYR A 134 -16.82 1.87 7.13
N GLU A 135 -16.10 0.77 7.31
CA GLU A 135 -15.24 0.20 6.26
C GLU A 135 -16.08 -0.28 5.07
N GLU A 136 -17.19 -0.98 5.31
CA GLU A 136 -18.07 -1.45 4.24
C GLU A 136 -18.80 -0.29 3.57
N ASP A 137 -19.29 0.69 4.33
CA ASP A 137 -19.87 1.92 3.77
C ASP A 137 -18.87 2.64 2.86
N PHE A 138 -17.61 2.79 3.31
CA PHE A 138 -16.55 3.37 2.49
C PHE A 138 -16.33 2.61 1.18
N LYS A 139 -16.31 1.27 1.20
CA LYS A 139 -16.17 0.46 -0.02
C LYS A 139 -17.34 0.64 -0.96
N GLN A 140 -18.56 0.72 -0.43
CA GLN A 140 -19.77 0.97 -1.21
C GLN A 140 -19.72 2.34 -1.88
N ASP A 141 -19.31 3.39 -1.16
CA ASP A 141 -19.13 4.74 -1.71
C ASP A 141 -18.09 4.76 -2.84
N MET A 142 -16.94 4.08 -2.65
CA MET A 142 -15.90 4.00 -3.67
C MET A 142 -16.38 3.23 -4.91
N ALA A 143 -17.14 2.16 -4.72
CA ALA A 143 -17.75 1.41 -5.81
C ALA A 143 -18.78 2.26 -6.59
N ALA A 144 -19.62 3.03 -5.88
CA ALA A 144 -20.58 3.96 -6.49
C ALA A 144 -19.88 5.03 -7.34
N LEU A 145 -18.71 5.51 -6.90
CA LEU A 145 -17.86 6.44 -7.63
C LEU A 145 -17.02 5.79 -8.76
N LYS A 146 -17.16 4.47 -8.97
CA LYS A 146 -16.38 3.68 -9.94
C LYS A 146 -14.86 3.74 -9.72
N VAL A 147 -14.44 3.99 -8.48
CA VAL A 147 -13.05 3.89 -8.08
C VAL A 147 -12.66 2.41 -8.06
N LEU A 148 -11.53 2.05 -8.69
CA LEU A 148 -11.07 0.67 -8.66
C LEU A 148 -10.58 0.30 -7.26
N PRO A 149 -10.97 -0.87 -6.72
CA PRO A 149 -10.47 -1.31 -5.42
C PRO A 149 -8.94 -1.50 -5.47
N PRO A 150 -8.23 -1.22 -4.37
CA PRO A 150 -6.81 -1.54 -4.25
C PRO A 150 -6.60 -3.05 -4.38
N THR A 151 -5.36 -3.44 -4.70
CA THR A 151 -4.97 -4.86 -4.75
C THR A 151 -5.02 -5.48 -3.36
N VAL A 152 -4.64 -4.73 -2.32
CA VAL A 152 -4.63 -5.19 -0.93
C VAL A 152 -5.13 -4.08 -0.02
N TYR A 153 -6.05 -4.43 0.87
CA TYR A 153 -6.39 -3.62 2.04
C TYR A 153 -5.55 -4.11 3.23
N LEU A 154 -4.95 -3.19 3.98
CA LEU A 154 -4.20 -3.48 5.20
C LEU A 154 -4.89 -2.82 6.39
N ARG A 155 -5.51 -3.62 7.25
CA ARG A 155 -6.08 -3.12 8.52
C ARG A 155 -4.99 -2.99 9.57
N VAL A 156 -5.12 -2.02 10.48
CA VAL A 156 -4.16 -1.85 11.57
C VAL A 156 -4.21 -3.05 12.50
N THR A 157 -5.41 -3.52 12.86
CA THR A 157 -5.58 -4.70 13.74
C THR A 157 -4.84 -5.94 13.24
N GLU A 158 -4.84 -6.19 11.93
CA GLU A 158 -4.18 -7.33 11.29
C GLU A 158 -2.65 -7.21 11.23
N ASN A 159 -2.11 -6.00 11.42
CA ASN A 159 -0.69 -5.69 11.24
C ASN A 159 0.01 -5.26 12.55
N ILE A 160 -0.65 -5.42 13.70
CA ILE A 160 -0.08 -5.09 15.03
C ILE A 160 1.28 -5.79 15.28
N PRO A 161 1.46 -7.10 15.00
CA PRO A 161 2.75 -7.76 15.25
C PRO A 161 3.92 -7.12 14.48
N GLN A 162 3.67 -6.71 13.22
CA GLN A 162 4.66 -6.06 12.37
C GLN A 162 4.98 -4.65 12.87
N ILE A 163 3.98 -3.92 13.36
CA ILE A 163 4.15 -2.59 13.96
C ILE A 163 5.03 -2.69 15.22
N ILE A 164 4.77 -3.67 16.09
CA ILE A 164 5.57 -3.90 17.30
C ILE A 164 7.02 -4.20 16.93
N SER A 165 7.25 -5.16 16.02
CA SER A 165 8.60 -5.53 15.57
C SER A 165 9.35 -4.34 14.94
N PHE A 166 8.64 -3.49 14.20
CA PHE A 166 9.22 -2.27 13.63
C PHE A 166 9.65 -1.28 14.70
N ILE A 167 8.82 -1.04 15.71
CA ILE A 167 9.12 -0.14 16.85
C ILE A 167 10.30 -0.68 17.66
N GLU A 168 10.33 -1.98 17.96
CA GLU A 168 11.45 -2.63 18.64
C GLU A 168 12.76 -2.40 17.88
N GLY A 169 12.74 -2.51 16.56
CA GLY A 169 13.90 -2.20 15.72
C GLY A 169 14.33 -0.72 15.78
N ILE A 170 13.40 0.22 15.91
CA ILE A 170 13.71 1.65 16.08
C ILE A 170 14.37 1.89 17.44
N ILE A 171 13.84 1.29 18.51
CA ILE A 171 14.40 1.37 19.86
C ILE A 171 15.81 0.79 19.89
N ALA A 172 16.02 -0.39 19.29
CA ALA A 172 17.33 -1.04 19.22
C ALA A 172 18.39 -0.19 18.50
N ARG A 173 17.99 0.67 17.55
CA ARG A 173 18.87 1.61 16.85
C ARG A 173 19.09 2.93 17.60
N GLY A 174 18.54 3.09 18.81
CA GLY A 174 18.63 4.32 19.59
C GLY A 174 17.81 5.49 19.04
N ASN A 175 16.86 5.22 18.13
CA ASN A 175 16.03 6.26 17.49
C ASN A 175 14.65 6.42 18.16
N ALA A 176 14.36 5.65 19.21
CA ALA A 176 13.16 5.78 20.03
C ALA A 176 13.47 5.46 21.49
N TYR A 177 12.68 6.04 22.39
CA TYR A 177 12.78 5.82 23.84
C TYR A 177 11.37 5.81 24.44
N SER A 178 11.24 5.19 25.62
CA SER A 178 9.98 5.21 26.38
C SER A 178 9.90 6.46 27.25
N THR A 179 8.73 7.09 27.29
CA THR A 179 8.40 8.15 28.25
C THR A 179 7.56 7.59 29.39
N ALA A 180 7.69 8.16 30.58
CA ALA A 180 6.80 7.84 31.69
C ALA A 180 5.34 8.11 31.30
N LYS A 181 4.43 7.26 31.78
CA LYS A 181 2.98 7.40 31.58
C LYS A 181 2.39 8.42 32.54
#